data_AF-A0A4Q9W0Q0-F1
#
_entry.id   AF-A0A4Q9W0Q0-F1
#
_cell.length_a   1.000
_cell.length_b   1.000
_cell.length_c   1.000
_cell.angle_alpha   90.00
_cell.angle_beta   90.00
_cell.angle_gamma   90.00
#
_symmetry.space_group_name_H-M   'P 1'
#
loop_
_entity.id
_entity.type
_entity.pdbx_description
1 polymer ?
#
loop_
_entity_poly.entity_id
_entity_poly.type
_entity_poly.pdbx_seq_one_letter_code
_entity_poly.pdbx_strand_id
1 'polypeptide(L)'
;HLEGPFISEHKVGAQNPKYVQRPTVDKIRHFQEVAKGLIKIITFAPEVEGAHDTLNELRDEIIFSMGHTVATFEEANEAVERGAKHVTHLYNAATPFEHRNPGVFGAAWTNQSLNTEIIGDGIHSHPAAIDIAYKQKGPTHMYLITDAMRAKGM
;
A
#
# COMPACT_ATOMS: atom_id res chain seq x y z
N HIS A 1 9.97 7.28 -0.37
CA HIS A 1 8.62 6.68 -0.44
C HIS A 1 7.65 7.82 -0.67
N LEU A 2 6.83 7.73 -1.72
CA LEU A 2 5.79 8.68 -2.03
C LEU A 2 4.44 8.05 -1.64
N GLU A 3 3.90 8.44 -0.49
CA GLU A 3 2.61 7.96 0.00
C GLU A 3 1.50 8.97 -0.34
N GLY A 4 0.67 8.64 -1.34
CA GLY A 4 -0.21 9.62 -1.99
C GLY A 4 0.54 10.46 -3.05
N PRO A 5 -0.18 11.15 -3.95
CA PRO A 5 -1.62 11.42 -3.90
C PRO A 5 -2.51 10.37 -4.59
N PHE A 6 -1.94 9.29 -5.13
CA PHE A 6 -2.62 8.30 -5.98
C PHE A 6 -3.41 7.25 -5.19
N ILE A 7 -4.21 7.72 -4.25
CA ILE A 7 -4.95 6.91 -3.28
C ILE A 7 -6.47 7.06 -3.48
N SER A 8 -7.23 6.24 -2.76
CA SER A 8 -8.69 6.27 -2.77
C SER A 8 -9.23 7.42 -1.93
N GLU A 9 -10.11 8.23 -2.52
CA GLU A 9 -10.90 9.23 -1.79
C GLU A 9 -11.79 8.60 -0.71
N HIS A 10 -12.10 7.31 -0.83
CA HIS A 10 -12.90 6.56 0.12
C HIS A 10 -12.07 5.96 1.27
N LYS A 11 -10.75 6.17 1.27
CA LYS A 11 -9.83 5.62 2.28
C LYS A 11 -8.62 6.51 2.58
N VAL A 12 -8.88 7.81 2.68
CA VAL A 12 -7.84 8.85 2.87
C VAL A 12 -7.06 8.75 4.18
N GLY A 13 -7.64 8.21 5.26
CA GLY A 13 -6.97 8.17 6.57
C GLY A 13 -6.57 9.58 7.04
N ALA A 14 -5.29 9.78 7.36
CA ALA A 14 -4.73 11.08 7.75
C ALA A 14 -4.28 11.96 6.56
N GLN A 15 -4.38 11.46 5.32
CA GLN A 15 -4.01 12.20 4.12
C GLN A 15 -5.02 13.32 3.85
N ASN A 16 -4.57 14.46 3.33
CA ASN A 16 -5.45 15.59 3.05
C ASN A 16 -6.28 15.31 1.76
N PRO A 17 -7.62 15.18 1.86
CA PRO A 17 -8.46 14.78 0.73
C PRO A 17 -8.41 15.74 -0.45
N LYS A 18 -8.11 17.02 -0.21
CA LYS A 18 -8.05 18.07 -1.25
C LYS A 18 -6.98 17.78 -2.30
N TYR A 19 -5.95 17.00 -1.96
CA TYR A 19 -4.81 16.76 -2.84
C TYR A 19 -4.79 15.37 -3.45
N VAL A 20 -5.84 14.55 -3.23
CA VAL A 20 -6.00 13.24 -3.87
C VAL A 20 -6.09 13.43 -5.39
N GLN A 21 -5.38 12.60 -6.15
CA GLN A 21 -5.27 12.69 -7.60
C GLN A 21 -5.21 11.32 -8.24
N ARG A 22 -5.56 11.24 -9.53
CA ARG A 22 -5.37 10.01 -10.32
C ARG A 22 -3.94 9.88 -10.86
N PRO A 23 -3.35 8.68 -10.78
CA PRO A 23 -2.03 8.39 -11.33
C PRO A 23 -2.06 8.44 -12.86
N THR A 24 -0.99 8.98 -13.43
CA THR A 24 -0.65 8.80 -14.85
C THR A 24 0.85 8.59 -14.95
N VAL A 25 1.29 7.89 -15.99
CA VAL A 25 2.71 7.65 -16.27
C VAL A 25 3.48 8.98 -16.29
N ASP A 26 2.96 9.98 -17.03
CA ASP A 26 3.62 11.30 -17.16
C ASP A 26 3.80 12.02 -15.83
N LYS A 27 2.78 11.98 -14.94
CA LYS A 27 2.88 12.62 -13.61
C LYS A 27 3.94 11.93 -12.76
N ILE A 28 3.97 10.60 -12.75
CA ILE A 28 4.94 9.85 -11.95
C ILE A 28 6.36 10.05 -12.52
N ARG A 29 6.53 10.04 -13.84
CA ARG A 29 7.82 10.34 -14.48
C ARG A 29 8.29 11.76 -14.15
N HIS A 30 7.39 12.74 -14.18
CA HIS A 30 7.71 14.11 -13.75
C HIS A 30 8.12 14.18 -12.28
N PHE A 31 7.39 13.51 -11.37
CA PHE A 31 7.78 13.45 -9.96
C PHE A 31 9.14 12.80 -9.78
N GLN A 32 9.43 11.74 -10.53
CA GLN A 32 10.71 11.05 -10.47
C GLN A 32 11.86 11.93 -11.00
N GLU A 33 11.63 12.72 -12.04
CA GLU A 33 12.59 13.71 -12.55
C GLU A 33 12.90 14.77 -11.48
N VAL A 34 11.86 15.38 -10.89
CA VAL A 34 12.01 16.37 -9.81
C VAL A 34 12.73 15.78 -8.60
N ALA A 35 12.41 14.53 -8.25
CA ALA A 35 13.05 13.78 -7.18
C ALA A 35 14.43 13.22 -7.56
N LYS A 36 14.93 13.45 -8.79
CA LYS A 36 16.22 12.95 -9.29
C LYS A 36 16.39 11.44 -9.14
N GLY A 37 15.33 10.69 -9.43
CA GLY A 37 15.35 9.22 -9.37
C GLY A 37 15.25 8.63 -7.96
N LEU A 38 14.94 9.44 -6.94
CA LEU A 38 14.93 8.98 -5.54
C LEU A 38 13.60 8.34 -5.09
N ILE A 39 12.55 8.39 -5.89
CA ILE A 39 11.29 7.68 -5.57
C ILE A 39 11.50 6.19 -5.85
N LYS A 40 11.50 5.38 -4.80
CA LYS A 40 11.68 3.91 -4.89
C LYS A 40 10.40 3.12 -4.65
N ILE A 41 9.47 3.70 -3.89
CA ILE A 41 8.19 3.10 -3.51
C ILE A 41 7.11 4.17 -3.65
N ILE A 42 5.98 3.79 -4.25
CA ILE A 42 4.76 4.58 -4.30
C ILE A 42 3.64 3.79 -3.61
N THR A 43 2.96 4.41 -2.65
CA THR A 43 1.69 3.89 -2.16
C THR A 43 0.56 4.36 -3.04
N PHE A 44 -0.26 3.43 -3.51
CA PHE A 44 -1.36 3.71 -4.41
C PHE A 44 -2.58 2.83 -4.11
N ALA A 45 -3.72 3.27 -4.61
CA ALA A 45 -4.97 2.52 -4.57
C ALA A 45 -5.21 1.88 -5.96
N PRO A 46 -5.22 0.54 -6.09
CA PRO A 46 -5.29 -0.11 -7.39
C PRO A 46 -6.65 0.05 -8.09
N GLU A 47 -7.72 0.35 -7.36
CA GLU A 47 -9.08 0.51 -7.89
C GLU A 47 -9.31 1.87 -8.58
N VAL A 48 -8.39 2.83 -8.43
CA VAL A 48 -8.59 4.17 -8.98
C VAL A 48 -8.26 4.25 -10.47
N GLU A 49 -8.96 5.11 -11.18
CA GLU A 49 -8.75 5.34 -12.62
C GLU A 49 -7.26 5.60 -12.95
N GLY A 50 -6.75 4.91 -13.97
CA GLY A 50 -5.37 5.02 -14.46
C GLY A 50 -4.33 4.22 -13.65
N ALA A 51 -4.70 3.59 -12.52
CA ALA A 51 -3.76 2.87 -11.67
C ALA A 51 -3.16 1.65 -12.37
N HIS A 52 -3.97 0.82 -13.04
CA HIS A 52 -3.47 -0.37 -13.73
C HIS A 52 -2.53 -0.05 -14.88
N ASP A 53 -2.85 0.93 -15.72
CA ASP A 53 -2.01 1.34 -16.84
C ASP A 53 -0.67 1.88 -16.33
N THR A 54 -0.72 2.72 -15.30
CA THR A 54 0.48 3.30 -14.68
C THR A 54 1.35 2.23 -14.02
N LEU A 55 0.73 1.25 -13.34
CA LEU A 55 1.42 0.11 -12.75
C LEU A 55 2.11 -0.73 -13.83
N ASN A 56 1.39 -1.11 -14.89
CA ASN A 56 1.95 -1.96 -15.95
C ASN A 56 3.20 -1.33 -16.58
N GLU A 57 3.18 -0.02 -16.80
CA GLU A 57 4.28 0.72 -17.42
C GLU A 57 5.49 0.90 -16.49
N LEU A 58 5.26 1.13 -15.19
CA LEU A 58 6.30 1.57 -14.25
C LEU A 58 6.73 0.51 -13.22
N ARG A 59 6.13 -0.69 -13.22
CA ARG A 59 6.40 -1.77 -12.23
C ARG A 59 7.86 -2.20 -12.11
N ASP A 60 8.64 -2.02 -13.17
CA ASP A 60 10.06 -2.39 -13.21
C ASP A 60 10.97 -1.22 -12.79
N GLU A 61 10.43 -0.01 -12.71
CA GLU A 61 11.17 1.20 -12.30
C GLU A 61 10.93 1.55 -10.81
N ILE A 62 9.73 1.29 -10.31
CA ILE A 62 9.26 1.71 -8.98
C ILE A 62 8.45 0.57 -8.33
N ILE A 63 8.62 0.37 -7.03
CA ILE A 63 7.78 -0.56 -6.28
C ILE A 63 6.42 0.08 -6.00
N PHE A 64 5.36 -0.58 -6.44
CA PHE A 64 3.99 -0.21 -6.14
C PHE A 64 3.48 -0.97 -4.90
N SER A 65 3.05 -0.20 -3.90
CA SER A 65 2.54 -0.68 -2.62
C SER A 65 1.07 -0.30 -2.47
N MET A 66 0.19 -1.28 -2.29
CA MET A 66 -1.24 -1.02 -2.11
C MET A 66 -1.51 -0.46 -0.72
N GLY A 67 -2.23 0.65 -0.64
CA GLY A 67 -2.58 1.29 0.62
C GLY A 67 -3.52 2.46 0.39
N HIS A 68 -4.23 2.90 1.43
CA HIS A 68 -5.27 3.94 1.29
C HIS A 68 -6.27 3.60 0.17
N THR A 69 -6.78 2.37 0.20
CA THR A 69 -7.56 1.75 -0.88
C THR A 69 -8.84 1.12 -0.35
N VAL A 70 -9.88 1.10 -1.19
CA VAL A 70 -11.09 0.28 -0.97
C VAL A 70 -11.15 -0.95 -1.87
N ALA A 71 -10.01 -1.35 -2.45
CA ALA A 71 -9.93 -2.49 -3.33
C ALA A 71 -10.48 -3.78 -2.67
N THR A 72 -11.13 -4.58 -3.48
CA THR A 72 -11.59 -5.92 -3.15
C THR A 72 -10.41 -6.89 -3.06
N PHE A 73 -10.69 -8.12 -2.63
CA PHE A 73 -9.67 -9.18 -2.65
C PHE A 73 -9.21 -9.48 -4.08
N GLU A 74 -10.14 -9.49 -5.03
CA GLU A 74 -9.91 -9.78 -6.44
C GLU A 74 -9.06 -8.67 -7.07
N GLU A 75 -9.42 -7.40 -6.88
CA GLU A 75 -8.65 -6.25 -7.41
C GLU A 75 -7.23 -6.19 -6.82
N ALA A 76 -7.07 -6.52 -5.54
CA ALA A 76 -5.74 -6.59 -4.92
C ALA A 76 -4.86 -7.68 -5.55
N ASN A 77 -5.42 -8.86 -5.83
CA ASN A 77 -4.68 -9.94 -6.47
C ASN A 77 -4.42 -9.65 -7.96
N GLU A 78 -5.35 -9.02 -8.67
CA GLU A 78 -5.13 -8.56 -10.04
C GLU A 78 -3.97 -7.53 -10.09
N ALA A 79 -3.92 -6.60 -9.13
CA ALA A 79 -2.82 -5.66 -9.03
C ALA A 79 -1.47 -6.37 -8.85
N VAL A 80 -1.43 -7.48 -8.10
CA VAL A 80 -0.22 -8.31 -7.96
C VAL A 80 0.19 -8.94 -9.29
N GLU A 81 -0.76 -9.51 -10.04
CA GLU A 81 -0.49 -10.06 -11.38
C GLU A 81 0.08 -9.01 -12.34
N ARG A 82 -0.32 -7.75 -12.16
CA ARG A 82 0.17 -6.60 -12.94
C ARG A 82 1.54 -6.10 -12.49
N GLY A 83 1.98 -6.44 -11.28
CA GLY A 83 3.31 -6.13 -10.75
C GLY A 83 3.34 -5.37 -9.43
N ALA A 84 2.21 -5.18 -8.75
CA ALA A 84 2.21 -4.67 -7.38
C ALA A 84 2.85 -5.70 -6.45
N LYS A 85 3.69 -5.24 -5.51
CA LYS A 85 4.52 -6.15 -4.69
C LYS A 85 4.30 -5.98 -3.20
N HIS A 86 3.67 -4.89 -2.76
CA HIS A 86 3.62 -4.52 -1.35
C HIS A 86 2.21 -4.14 -0.91
N VAL A 87 1.97 -4.23 0.40
CA VAL A 87 0.86 -3.59 1.12
C VAL A 87 1.46 -2.62 2.14
N THR A 88 1.05 -1.36 2.09
CA THR A 88 1.47 -0.29 3.02
C THR A 88 0.76 -0.50 4.36
N HIS A 89 1.47 -0.33 5.48
CA HIS A 89 0.98 -0.40 6.88
C HIS A 89 -0.24 -1.33 7.09
N LEU A 90 -0.03 -2.64 6.90
CA LEU A 90 -1.06 -3.68 7.03
C LEU A 90 -1.98 -3.44 8.24
N TYR A 91 -3.29 -3.57 8.01
CA TYR A 91 -4.41 -3.25 8.90
C TYR A 91 -4.85 -1.78 8.93
N ASN A 92 -4.06 -0.86 8.40
CA ASN A 92 -4.40 0.55 8.38
C ASN A 92 -4.81 1.00 6.97
N ALA A 93 -5.83 1.86 6.90
CA ALA A 93 -6.34 2.48 5.68
C ALA A 93 -6.47 1.56 4.45
N ALA A 94 -6.92 0.32 4.60
CA ALA A 94 -7.33 -0.53 3.48
C ALA A 94 -8.58 -1.38 3.81
N THR A 95 -9.07 -2.18 2.86
CA THR A 95 -10.26 -3.01 3.05
C THR A 95 -10.00 -4.13 4.07
N PRO A 96 -10.80 -4.24 5.15
CA PRO A 96 -10.63 -5.24 6.19
C PRO A 96 -10.93 -6.66 5.68
N PHE A 97 -10.55 -7.66 6.47
CA PHE A 97 -10.95 -9.03 6.24
C PHE A 97 -12.36 -9.31 6.75
N GLU A 98 -13.21 -9.85 5.87
CA GLU A 98 -14.46 -10.51 6.21
C GLU A 98 -14.48 -11.92 5.59
N HIS A 99 -15.18 -12.87 6.21
CA HIS A 99 -15.15 -14.28 5.78
C HIS A 99 -15.66 -14.53 4.35
N ARG A 100 -16.53 -13.65 3.83
CA ARG A 100 -17.02 -13.69 2.43
C ARG A 100 -16.33 -12.68 1.51
N ASN A 101 -15.72 -11.65 2.08
CA ASN A 101 -15.06 -10.57 1.35
C ASN A 101 -13.71 -10.31 2.03
N PRO A 102 -12.65 -11.07 1.68
CA PRO A 102 -11.39 -11.02 2.44
C PRO A 102 -10.65 -9.69 2.34
N GLY A 103 -10.98 -8.85 1.36
CA GLY A 103 -10.38 -7.52 1.17
C GLY A 103 -8.87 -7.57 0.95
N VAL A 104 -8.23 -6.41 1.09
CA VAL A 104 -6.79 -6.24 0.92
C VAL A 104 -6.01 -7.00 2.00
N PHE A 105 -6.51 -7.05 3.25
CA PHE A 105 -5.80 -7.77 4.32
C PHE A 105 -5.85 -9.28 4.13
N GLY A 106 -6.97 -9.82 3.64
CA GLY A 106 -7.04 -11.21 3.21
C GLY A 106 -6.04 -11.51 2.09
N ALA A 107 -6.00 -10.66 1.05
CA ALA A 107 -5.03 -10.79 -0.05
C ALA A 107 -3.58 -10.75 0.47
N ALA A 108 -3.28 -9.81 1.38
CA ALA A 108 -1.97 -9.68 1.99
C ALA A 108 -1.52 -10.97 2.68
N TRP A 109 -2.41 -11.58 3.47
CA TRP A 109 -2.13 -12.84 4.18
C TRP A 109 -1.95 -14.03 3.24
N THR A 110 -2.86 -14.21 2.28
CA THR A 110 -2.94 -15.44 1.48
C THR A 110 -2.05 -15.41 0.24
N ASN A 111 -1.67 -14.22 -0.26
CA ASN A 111 -0.81 -14.08 -1.43
C ASN A 111 0.66 -13.91 -1.00
N GLN A 112 1.47 -14.94 -1.23
CA GLN A 112 2.89 -14.95 -0.86
C GLN A 112 3.77 -14.08 -1.76
N SER A 113 3.25 -13.61 -2.91
CA SER A 113 3.94 -12.63 -3.76
C SER A 113 3.86 -11.20 -3.21
N LEU A 114 3.00 -10.95 -2.21
CA LEU A 114 2.92 -9.67 -1.52
C LEU A 114 3.83 -9.64 -0.31
N ASN A 115 4.61 -8.57 -0.20
CA ASN A 115 5.20 -8.17 1.07
C ASN A 115 4.25 -7.23 1.81
N THR A 116 4.37 -7.16 3.13
CA THR A 116 3.53 -6.31 3.97
C THR A 116 4.37 -5.48 4.91
N GLU A 117 4.16 -4.17 4.91
CA GLU A 117 4.65 -3.30 5.97
C GLU A 117 3.74 -3.41 7.20
N ILE A 118 4.30 -3.26 8.40
CA ILE A 118 3.51 -3.24 9.65
C ILE A 118 4.12 -2.32 10.70
N ILE A 119 3.26 -1.57 11.38
CA ILE A 119 3.65 -0.67 12.47
C ILE A 119 3.59 -1.47 13.78
N GLY A 120 4.77 -1.81 14.31
CA GLY A 120 4.93 -2.69 15.47
C GLY A 120 4.77 -2.03 16.84
N ASP A 121 3.92 -1.01 16.98
CA ASP A 121 3.79 -0.21 18.21
C ASP A 121 2.71 -0.72 19.20
N GLY A 122 1.88 -1.68 18.77
CA GLY A 122 0.77 -2.23 19.55
C GLY A 122 -0.44 -1.29 19.69
N ILE A 123 -0.42 -0.13 19.01
CA ILE A 123 -1.48 0.88 19.02
C ILE A 123 -2.19 0.89 17.65
N HIS A 124 -1.43 0.92 16.57
CA HIS A 124 -1.97 0.85 15.20
C HIS A 124 -2.66 -0.48 14.92
N SER A 125 -2.28 -1.52 15.65
CA SER A 125 -2.85 -2.86 15.59
C SER A 125 -2.67 -3.58 16.91
N HIS A 126 -3.68 -4.38 17.28
CA HIS A 126 -3.59 -5.24 18.46
C HIS A 126 -2.41 -6.23 18.32
N PRO A 127 -1.64 -6.55 19.37
CA PRO A 127 -0.52 -7.49 19.29
C PRO A 127 -0.87 -8.85 18.66
N ALA A 128 -2.08 -9.36 18.90
CA ALA A 128 -2.57 -10.59 18.25
C ALA A 128 -2.71 -10.47 16.72
N ALA A 129 -3.04 -9.29 16.19
CA ALA A 129 -3.11 -9.06 14.75
C ALA A 129 -1.70 -9.03 14.12
N ILE A 130 -0.71 -8.49 14.85
CA ILE A 130 0.70 -8.54 14.46
C ILE A 130 1.20 -10.00 14.43
N ASP A 131 0.86 -10.79 15.44
CA ASP A 131 1.19 -12.22 15.49
C ASP A 131 0.55 -13.01 14.33
N ILE A 132 -0.71 -12.71 13.98
CA ILE A 132 -1.36 -13.29 12.78
C ILE A 132 -0.58 -12.92 11.52
N ALA A 133 -0.24 -11.64 11.32
CA ALA A 133 0.52 -11.20 10.15
C ALA A 133 1.87 -11.93 10.06
N TYR A 134 2.59 -12.03 11.18
CA TYR A 134 3.87 -12.72 11.25
C TYR A 134 3.75 -14.20 10.92
N LYS A 135 2.72 -14.89 11.40
CA LYS A 135 2.47 -16.30 11.08
C LYS A 135 2.15 -16.54 9.60
N GLN A 136 1.46 -15.60 8.94
CA GLN A 136 1.08 -15.72 7.53
C GLN A 136 2.20 -15.31 6.56
N LYS A 137 2.99 -14.30 6.92
CA LYS A 137 4.02 -13.69 6.05
C LYS A 137 5.44 -14.16 6.37
N GLY A 138 5.68 -14.55 7.61
CA GLY A 138 7.01 -14.92 8.08
C GLY A 138 8.01 -13.75 8.09
N PRO A 139 9.27 -14.03 8.44
CA PRO A 139 10.31 -13.02 8.60
C PRO A 139 10.83 -12.43 7.28
N THR A 140 10.48 -13.01 6.13
CA THR A 140 10.96 -12.59 4.80
C THR A 140 10.01 -11.63 4.09
N HIS A 141 8.70 -11.75 4.33
CA HIS A 141 7.67 -10.96 3.63
C HIS A 141 6.95 -9.95 4.53
N MET A 142 7.39 -9.81 5.79
CA MET A 142 6.86 -8.83 6.74
C MET A 142 7.95 -7.80 7.09
N TYR A 143 7.69 -6.53 6.82
CA TYR A 143 8.61 -5.43 7.06
C TYR A 143 8.12 -4.53 8.19
N LEU A 144 8.93 -4.39 9.24
CA LEU A 144 8.64 -3.44 10.30
C LEU A 144 8.92 -2.02 9.80
N ILE A 145 7.92 -1.15 9.96
CA ILE A 145 8.05 0.29 9.72
C ILE A 145 7.61 1.07 10.96
N THR A 146 7.99 2.34 11.03
CA THR A 146 7.56 3.21 12.13
C THR A 146 6.36 4.08 11.79
N ASP A 147 6.19 4.41 10.50
CA ASP A 147 5.29 5.46 10.01
C ASP A 147 5.28 6.74 10.88
N ALA A 148 6.45 7.09 11.40
CA ALA A 148 6.56 8.10 12.42
C ALA A 148 6.48 9.51 11.83
N MET A 149 5.69 10.36 12.50
CA MET A 149 5.65 11.80 12.23
C MET A 149 6.62 12.61 13.13
N ARG A 150 6.71 13.92 12.88
CA ARG A 150 7.65 14.87 13.53
C ARG A 150 7.64 14.87 15.07
N ALA A 151 6.56 14.42 15.71
CA ALA A 151 6.43 14.43 17.17
C ALA A 151 7.16 13.27 17.87
N LYS A 152 7.64 12.25 17.14
CA LYS A 152 8.35 11.12 17.75
C LYS A 152 9.64 11.60 18.43
N GLY A 153 9.74 11.37 19.74
CA GLY A 153 10.90 11.75 20.56
C GLY A 153 10.86 13.19 21.09
N MET A 154 9.72 13.89 20.97
CA MET A 154 9.46 15.17 21.64
C MET A 154 8.93 15.00 23.06
#